data_AF-A0A960AFF9-F1
#
_entry.id   AF-A0A960AFF9-F1
#
_cell.length_a   1.000
_cell.length_b   1.000
_cell.length_c   1.000
_cell.angle_alpha   90.00
_cell.angle_beta   90.00
_cell.angle_gamma   90.00
#
_symmetry.space_group_name_H-M   'P 1'
#
loop_
_entity.id
_entity.type
_entity.pdbx_description
1 polymer ?
#
loop_
_entity_poly.entity_id
_entity_poly.type
_entity_poly.pdbx_seq_one_letter_code
_entity_poly.pdbx_strand_id
1 'polypeptide(L)'
;MSPTRAALLETLQAQPQPTGIPALISMTGLHANTLREHLDGLQRVGLVTRQQAPATGRGRPGWLYTATHRSWDDPRPEYAGLAATLAAVIARTSPRPEEAAREAGEEWGQRLAREAGEPVSEEPRAAREKVTELFDDMGFAPEPDEDVRELRLTRCPLLQAAYEQPGVVCSVHLGVARGVLAEYGAGTDGIELFSFVEPGACLLRLAPPED
;
A
#
# COMPACT_ATOMS: atom_id res chain seq x y z
N MET A 1 15.02 -2.45 -7.03
CA MET A 1 14.73 -2.30 -8.48
C MET A 1 15.92 -1.64 -9.19
N SER A 2 16.14 -1.82 -10.50
CA SER A 2 17.16 -1.01 -11.22
C SER A 2 16.60 0.38 -11.58
N PRO A 3 17.44 1.44 -11.71
CA PRO A 3 16.97 2.79 -12.02
C PRO A 3 16.17 2.86 -13.33
N THR A 4 16.62 2.16 -14.37
CA THR A 4 15.92 2.10 -15.66
C THR A 4 14.54 1.42 -15.54
N ARG A 5 14.43 0.41 -14.67
CA ARG A 5 13.15 -0.28 -14.44
C ARG A 5 12.18 0.58 -13.61
N ALA A 6 12.70 1.37 -12.67
CA ALA A 6 11.92 2.36 -11.92
C ALA A 6 11.34 3.44 -12.84
N ALA A 7 12.19 4.08 -13.64
CA ALA A 7 11.78 5.12 -14.60
C ALA A 7 10.76 4.60 -15.63
N LEU A 8 10.92 3.35 -16.09
CA LEU A 8 9.95 2.73 -16.99
C LEU A 8 8.59 2.47 -16.33
N LEU A 9 8.59 2.07 -15.05
CA LEU A 9 7.36 1.89 -14.27
C LEU A 9 6.64 3.24 -14.07
N GLU A 10 7.36 4.27 -13.65
CA GLU A 10 6.83 5.64 -13.52
C GLU A 10 6.24 6.15 -14.84
N THR A 11 6.96 5.92 -15.94
CA THR A 11 6.50 6.28 -17.29
C THR A 11 5.15 5.61 -17.61
N LEU A 12 5.00 4.32 -17.30
CA LEU A 12 3.75 3.58 -17.50
C LEU A 12 2.64 4.00 -16.54
N GLN A 13 2.97 4.32 -15.28
CA GLN A 13 2.00 4.82 -14.29
C GLN A 13 1.41 6.17 -14.69
N ALA A 14 2.19 7.01 -15.36
CA ALA A 14 1.73 8.29 -15.90
C ALA A 14 0.80 8.15 -17.13
N GLN A 15 0.60 6.94 -17.68
CA GLN A 15 -0.24 6.75 -18.86
C GLN A 15 -1.68 6.37 -18.47
N PRO A 16 -2.68 7.14 -18.89
CA PRO A 16 -4.09 6.79 -18.65
C PRO A 16 -4.58 5.63 -19.52
N GLN A 17 -3.79 5.20 -20.51
CA GLN A 17 -4.15 4.16 -21.47
C GLN A 17 -3.02 3.11 -21.62
N PRO A 18 -3.37 1.85 -21.95
CA PRO A 18 -2.39 0.80 -22.21
C PRO A 18 -1.40 1.21 -23.32
N THR A 19 -0.11 1.06 -23.06
CA THR A 19 0.94 1.64 -23.91
C THR A 19 1.76 0.56 -24.62
N GLY A 20 1.96 0.71 -25.92
CA GLY A 20 2.74 -0.24 -26.74
C GLY A 20 4.25 0.06 -26.75
N ILE A 21 5.04 -0.95 -27.13
CA ILE A 21 6.51 -0.82 -27.29
C ILE A 21 6.92 0.41 -28.13
N PRO A 22 6.29 0.74 -29.28
CA PRO A 22 6.71 1.90 -30.07
C PRO A 22 6.58 3.23 -29.31
N ALA A 23 5.50 3.42 -28.55
CA ALA A 23 5.31 4.62 -27.74
C ALA A 23 6.33 4.67 -26.59
N LEU A 24 6.58 3.54 -25.92
CA LEU A 24 7.59 3.46 -24.87
C LEU A 24 9.01 3.76 -25.38
N ILE A 25 9.35 3.35 -26.61
CA ILE A 25 10.62 3.74 -27.25
C ILE A 25 10.70 5.26 -27.39
N SER A 26 9.64 5.89 -27.92
CA SER A 26 9.60 7.34 -28.08
C SER A 26 9.70 8.11 -26.76
N MET A 27 9.10 7.59 -25.69
CA MET A 27 9.09 8.25 -24.38
C MET A 27 10.39 8.06 -23.60
N THR A 28 11.01 6.88 -23.70
CA THR A 28 12.16 6.51 -22.85
C THR A 28 13.51 6.59 -23.57
N GLY A 29 13.50 6.64 -24.92
CA GLY A 29 14.71 6.54 -25.74
C GLY A 29 15.39 5.16 -25.70
N LEU A 30 14.81 4.18 -24.99
CA LEU A 30 15.37 2.85 -24.86
C LEU A 30 15.11 2.00 -26.10
N HIS A 31 16.07 1.13 -26.43
CA HIS A 31 15.91 0.17 -27.52
C HIS A 31 14.86 -0.90 -27.18
N ALA A 32 14.16 -1.41 -28.20
CA ALA A 32 13.05 -2.35 -28.06
C ALA A 32 13.41 -3.60 -27.22
N ASN A 33 14.61 -4.14 -27.37
CA ASN A 33 15.06 -5.32 -26.62
C ASN A 33 15.20 -5.02 -25.11
N THR A 34 15.80 -3.88 -24.77
CA THR A 34 15.99 -3.43 -23.38
C THR A 34 14.64 -3.17 -22.71
N LEU A 35 13.69 -2.56 -23.43
CA LEU A 35 12.32 -2.39 -22.95
C LEU A 35 11.66 -3.73 -22.65
N ARG A 36 11.73 -4.71 -23.57
CA ARG A 36 11.14 -6.04 -23.35
C ARG A 36 11.73 -6.71 -22.11
N GLU A 37 13.04 -6.66 -21.92
CA GLU A 37 13.70 -7.24 -20.75
C GLU A 37 13.26 -6.58 -19.43
N HIS A 38 13.17 -5.25 -19.41
CA HIS A 38 12.68 -4.54 -18.23
C HIS A 38 11.20 -4.82 -17.96
N LEU A 39 10.35 -4.81 -18.99
CA LEU A 39 8.91 -5.13 -18.91
C LEU A 39 8.67 -6.57 -18.45
N ASP A 40 9.41 -7.55 -18.97
CA ASP A 40 9.33 -8.94 -18.53
C ASP A 40 9.73 -9.06 -17.06
N GLY A 41 10.72 -8.28 -16.63
CA GLY A 41 11.10 -8.16 -15.23
C GLY A 41 10.01 -7.58 -14.34
N LEU A 42 9.39 -6.47 -14.75
CA LEU A 42 8.27 -5.83 -14.05
C LEU A 42 7.03 -6.75 -14.01
N GLN A 43 6.77 -7.47 -15.10
CA GLN A 43 5.66 -8.41 -15.21
C GLN A 43 5.85 -9.61 -14.28
N ARG A 44 7.07 -10.15 -14.16
CA ARG A 44 7.36 -11.25 -13.23
C ARG A 44 7.08 -10.90 -11.77
N VAL A 45 7.26 -9.64 -11.38
CA VAL A 45 6.97 -9.15 -10.02
C VAL A 45 5.58 -8.52 -9.91
N GLY A 46 4.76 -8.59 -10.96
CA GLY A 46 3.36 -8.14 -10.94
C GLY A 46 3.17 -6.63 -10.99
N LEU A 47 4.19 -5.84 -11.33
CA LEU A 47 4.12 -4.36 -11.42
C LEU A 47 3.61 -3.87 -12.78
N VAL A 48 3.61 -4.74 -13.78
CA VAL A 48 3.09 -4.46 -15.12
C VAL A 48 2.28 -5.65 -15.61
N THR A 49 1.13 -5.40 -16.22
CA THR A 49 0.36 -6.40 -16.98
C THR A 49 0.48 -6.12 -18.48
N ARG A 50 0.20 -7.15 -19.28
CA ARG A 50 0.14 -7.01 -20.74
C ARG A 50 -1.17 -7.55 -21.29
N GLN A 51 -1.67 -6.91 -22.34
CA GLN A 51 -2.82 -7.35 -23.13
C GLN A 51 -2.48 -7.28 -24.61
N GLN A 52 -3.15 -8.10 -25.43
CA GLN A 52 -2.98 -7.99 -26.87
C GLN A 52 -3.58 -6.67 -27.36
N ALA A 53 -2.84 -5.97 -28.22
CA ALA A 53 -3.37 -4.83 -28.94
C ALA A 53 -4.53 -5.28 -29.85
N PRO A 54 -5.54 -4.44 -30.08
CA PRO A 54 -6.56 -4.71 -31.08
C PRO A 54 -5.93 -5.03 -32.43
N ALA A 55 -6.39 -6.09 -33.09
CA ALA A 55 -5.89 -6.47 -34.41
C ALA A 55 -6.30 -5.41 -35.44
N THR A 56 -5.34 -4.68 -35.96
CA THR A 56 -5.55 -3.68 -37.02
C THR A 56 -4.79 -4.14 -38.28
N GLY A 57 -5.51 -4.79 -39.21
CA GLY A 57 -4.96 -5.20 -40.50
C GLY A 57 -4.08 -6.46 -40.48
N ARG A 58 -3.16 -6.58 -41.46
CA ARG A 58 -2.26 -7.74 -41.63
C ARG A 58 -1.04 -7.60 -40.71
N GLY A 59 -0.90 -8.53 -39.76
CA GLY A 59 0.26 -8.64 -38.86
C GLY A 59 -0.10 -9.34 -37.56
N ARG A 60 0.89 -9.80 -36.79
CA ARG A 60 0.66 -10.31 -35.43
C ARG A 60 0.33 -9.11 -34.52
N PRO A 61 -0.80 -9.11 -33.80
CA PRO A 61 -1.12 -8.03 -32.87
C PRO A 61 0.01 -7.81 -31.86
N GLY A 62 0.36 -6.55 -31.62
CA GLY A 62 1.36 -6.16 -30.64
C GLY A 62 0.89 -6.40 -29.19
N TRP A 63 1.76 -6.12 -28.22
CA TRP A 63 1.41 -6.09 -26.81
C TRP A 63 1.26 -4.64 -26.34
N LEU A 64 0.22 -4.38 -25.55
CA LEU A 64 0.05 -3.17 -24.77
C LEU A 64 0.33 -3.50 -23.31
N TYR A 65 0.99 -2.58 -22.62
CA TYR A 65 1.41 -2.72 -21.24
C TYR A 65 0.72 -1.67 -20.39
N THR A 66 0.31 -2.07 -19.18
CA THR A 66 -0.29 -1.18 -18.19
C THR A 66 0.46 -1.40 -16.88
N ALA A 67 0.87 -0.32 -16.21
CA ALA A 67 1.33 -0.43 -14.83
C ALA A 67 0.18 -0.98 -13.99
N THR A 68 0.46 -1.96 -13.14
CA THR A 68 -0.53 -2.35 -12.15
C THR A 68 -0.58 -1.28 -11.07
N HIS A 69 -1.62 -1.35 -10.26
CA HIS A 69 -1.64 -0.55 -9.07
C HIS A 69 -0.47 -0.94 -8.13
N ARG A 70 0.06 -2.16 -8.16
CA ARG A 70 1.09 -2.61 -7.20
C ARG A 70 2.32 -1.69 -7.18
N SER A 71 2.79 -1.32 -5.99
CA SER A 71 4.08 -0.64 -5.81
C SER A 71 5.21 -1.68 -5.78
N TRP A 72 6.45 -1.27 -6.03
CA TRP A 72 7.60 -2.18 -5.90
C TRP A 72 7.72 -2.77 -4.49
N ASP A 73 7.24 -2.03 -3.49
CA ASP A 73 7.26 -2.39 -2.07
C ASP A 73 6.01 -3.17 -1.64
N ASP A 74 5.07 -3.45 -2.56
CA ASP A 74 3.94 -4.33 -2.27
C ASP A 74 4.44 -5.70 -1.79
N PRO A 75 3.84 -6.27 -0.73
CA PRO A 75 4.18 -7.59 -0.27
C PRO A 75 4.15 -8.60 -1.41
N ARG A 76 5.21 -9.39 -1.50
CA ARG A 76 5.28 -10.54 -2.40
C ARG A 76 4.03 -11.41 -2.18
N PRO A 77 3.36 -11.91 -3.24
CA PRO A 77 2.10 -12.66 -3.11
C PRO A 77 2.17 -13.81 -2.09
N GLU A 78 3.34 -14.42 -1.91
CA GLU A 78 3.55 -15.48 -0.93
C GLU A 78 3.39 -15.00 0.53
N TYR A 79 3.81 -13.77 0.84
CA TYR A 79 3.63 -13.18 2.18
C TYR A 79 2.18 -12.79 2.45
N ALA A 80 1.45 -12.35 1.42
CA ALA A 80 0.03 -12.08 1.56
C ALA A 80 -0.76 -13.37 1.90
N GLY A 81 -0.41 -14.49 1.25
CA GLY A 81 -1.00 -15.80 1.58
C GLY A 81 -0.64 -16.30 2.98
N LEU A 82 0.61 -16.08 3.42
CA LEU A 82 1.02 -16.39 4.79
C LEU A 82 0.25 -15.55 5.81
N ALA A 83 0.12 -14.24 5.58
CA ALA A 83 -0.64 -13.34 6.44
C ALA A 83 -2.11 -13.76 6.56
N ALA A 84 -2.77 -14.10 5.44
CA ALA A 84 -4.13 -14.62 5.44
C ALA A 84 -4.26 -15.90 6.28
N THR A 85 -3.31 -16.83 6.12
CA THR A 85 -3.29 -18.10 6.86
C THR A 85 -3.14 -17.86 8.37
N LEU A 86 -2.21 -16.99 8.77
CA LEU A 86 -1.98 -16.65 10.19
C LEU A 86 -3.19 -15.91 10.78
N ALA A 87 -3.77 -14.97 10.05
CA ALA A 87 -4.98 -14.26 10.47
C ALA A 87 -6.15 -15.22 10.70
N ALA A 88 -6.34 -16.20 9.79
CA ALA A 88 -7.38 -17.22 9.94
C ALA A 88 -7.14 -18.16 11.15
N VAL A 89 -5.89 -18.41 11.53
CA VAL A 89 -5.56 -19.14 12.77
C VAL A 89 -5.94 -18.30 13.98
N ILE A 90 -5.50 -17.04 14.05
CA ILE A 90 -5.81 -16.12 15.16
C ILE A 90 -7.33 -15.99 15.34
N ALA A 91 -8.06 -15.77 14.25
CA ALA A 91 -9.52 -15.65 14.26
C ALA A 91 -10.22 -16.89 14.85
N ARG A 92 -9.64 -18.08 14.66
CA ARG A 92 -10.21 -19.34 15.14
C ARG A 92 -9.78 -19.73 16.55
N THR A 93 -8.58 -19.36 16.96
CA THR A 93 -7.97 -19.88 18.20
C THR A 93 -7.91 -18.86 19.33
N SER A 94 -7.95 -17.56 19.01
CA SER A 94 -7.97 -16.51 20.04
C SER A 94 -9.38 -16.32 20.57
N PRO A 95 -9.57 -16.20 21.90
CA PRO A 95 -10.87 -15.82 22.47
C PRO A 95 -11.23 -14.36 22.19
N ARG A 96 -10.24 -13.50 21.92
CA ARG A 96 -10.39 -12.07 21.61
C ARG A 96 -9.47 -11.71 20.45
N PRO A 97 -9.81 -12.13 19.22
CA PRO A 97 -8.91 -12.03 18.06
C PRO A 97 -8.56 -10.59 17.69
N GLU A 98 -9.54 -9.68 17.76
CA GLU A 98 -9.34 -8.26 17.42
C GLU A 98 -8.42 -7.56 18.43
N GLU A 99 -8.61 -7.83 19.73
CA GLU A 99 -7.76 -7.28 20.79
C GLU A 99 -6.32 -7.77 20.68
N ALA A 100 -6.12 -9.08 20.51
CA ALA A 100 -4.79 -9.66 20.34
C ALA A 100 -4.09 -9.13 19.07
N ALA A 101 -4.84 -8.94 17.98
CA ALA A 101 -4.33 -8.37 16.75
C ALA A 101 -3.94 -6.89 16.93
N ARG A 102 -4.78 -6.11 17.64
CA ARG A 102 -4.49 -4.71 17.95
C ARG A 102 -3.26 -4.57 18.84
N GLU A 103 -3.11 -5.38 19.89
CA GLU A 103 -1.92 -5.39 20.76
C GLU A 103 -0.65 -5.70 19.96
N ALA A 104 -0.68 -6.72 19.10
CA ALA A 104 0.44 -7.03 18.21
C ALA A 104 0.76 -5.87 17.24
N GLY A 105 -0.27 -5.19 16.73
CA GLY A 105 -0.11 -3.98 15.94
C GLY A 105 0.51 -2.83 16.72
N GLU A 106 0.11 -2.61 17.97
CA GLU A 106 0.64 -1.56 18.85
C GLU A 106 2.14 -1.77 19.12
N GLU A 107 2.54 -3.00 19.47
CA GLU A 107 3.95 -3.36 19.66
C GLU A 107 4.78 -3.15 18.38
N TRP A 108 4.21 -3.49 17.23
CA TRP A 108 4.87 -3.27 15.94
C TRP A 108 4.98 -1.78 15.59
N GLY A 109 3.92 -1.01 15.80
CA GLY A 109 3.90 0.44 15.56
C GLY A 109 4.93 1.19 16.41
N GLN A 110 5.07 0.83 17.69
CA GLN A 110 6.10 1.40 18.56
C GLN A 110 7.52 1.12 18.03
N ARG A 111 7.78 -0.11 17.56
CA ARG A 111 9.07 -0.44 16.94
C ARG A 111 9.33 0.37 15.68
N LEU A 112 8.34 0.51 14.80
CA LEU A 112 8.47 1.30 13.57
C LEU A 112 8.79 2.77 13.90
N ALA A 113 8.09 3.35 14.88
CA ALA A 113 8.35 4.72 15.33
C ALA A 113 9.78 4.90 15.85
N ARG A 114 10.29 3.97 16.66
CA ARG A 114 11.69 4.02 17.14
C ARG A 114 12.72 3.93 16.01
N GLU A 115 12.44 3.13 14.99
CA GLU A 115 13.31 2.98 13.82
C GLU A 115 13.28 4.23 12.92
N ALA A 116 12.13 4.91 12.83
CA ALA A 116 11.93 6.11 12.02
C ALA A 116 12.51 7.40 12.63
N GLY A 117 12.82 7.39 13.93
CA GLY A 117 13.34 8.54 14.67
C GLY A 117 12.26 9.49 15.17
N GLU A 118 12.67 10.57 15.83
CA GLU A 118 11.73 11.51 16.47
C GLU A 118 10.95 12.36 15.45
N PRO A 119 9.71 12.78 15.77
CA PRO A 119 8.97 13.75 14.97
C PRO A 119 9.69 15.11 14.93
N VAL A 120 9.37 15.93 13.94
CA VAL A 120 10.00 17.26 13.74
C VAL A 120 9.61 18.27 14.84
N SER A 121 8.53 18.01 15.58
CA SER A 121 8.09 18.80 16.74
C SER A 121 7.30 17.95 17.74
N GLU A 122 7.08 18.48 18.95
CA GLU A 122 6.23 17.85 19.98
C GLU A 122 4.72 18.11 19.76
N GLU A 123 4.33 18.79 18.68
CA GLU A 123 2.92 19.04 18.41
C GLU A 123 2.17 17.75 18.04
N PRO A 124 0.91 17.56 18.48
CA PRO A 124 0.13 16.36 18.13
C PRO A 124 -0.04 16.13 16.62
N ARG A 125 0.09 17.18 15.81
CA ARG A 125 0.08 17.10 14.34
C ARG A 125 1.31 16.34 13.81
N ALA A 126 2.50 16.62 14.33
CA ALA A 126 3.74 15.99 13.85
C ALA A 126 3.75 14.47 14.08
N ALA A 127 3.18 13.99 15.19
CA ALA A 127 3.01 12.56 15.42
C ALA A 127 2.06 11.91 14.40
N ARG A 128 1.00 12.61 13.99
CA ARG A 128 0.04 12.14 12.97
C ARG A 128 0.65 12.14 11.57
N GLU A 129 1.45 13.15 11.24
CA GLU A 129 2.24 13.19 10.00
C GLU A 129 3.22 12.00 9.93
N LYS A 130 3.84 11.61 11.06
CA LYS A 130 4.64 10.38 11.12
C LYS A 130 3.83 9.11 10.89
N VAL A 131 2.58 9.03 11.35
CA VAL A 131 1.69 7.92 11.01
C VAL A 131 1.44 7.90 9.50
N THR A 132 1.18 9.05 8.87
CA THR A 132 1.00 9.15 7.42
C THR A 132 2.23 8.66 6.67
N GLU A 133 3.43 9.11 7.02
CA GLU A 133 4.70 8.66 6.41
C GLU A 133 4.86 7.14 6.51
N LEU A 134 4.71 6.58 7.72
CA LEU A 134 4.88 5.14 7.94
C LEU A 134 3.83 4.30 7.20
N PHE A 135 2.58 4.76 7.10
CA PHE A 135 1.56 4.08 6.32
C PHE A 135 1.82 4.16 4.82
N ASP A 136 2.39 5.26 4.33
CA ASP A 136 2.83 5.36 2.94
C ASP A 136 3.98 4.38 2.64
N ASP A 137 4.99 4.34 3.51
CA ASP A 137 6.13 3.40 3.43
C ASP A 137 5.67 1.93 3.47
N MET A 138 4.61 1.63 4.23
CA MET A 138 4.00 0.31 4.25
C MET A 138 3.13 0.01 3.01
N GLY A 139 2.90 0.98 2.13
CA GLY A 139 2.16 0.81 0.87
C GLY A 139 0.65 1.03 0.94
N PHE A 140 0.16 1.74 1.96
CA PHE A 140 -1.28 2.05 2.10
C PHE A 140 -1.75 3.23 1.23
N ALA A 141 -0.83 4.02 0.67
CA ALA A 141 -1.11 5.26 -0.06
C ALA A 141 -2.16 6.15 0.67
N PRO A 142 -1.80 6.67 1.85
CA PRO A 142 -2.69 7.50 2.66
C PRO A 142 -2.92 8.87 2.00
N GLU A 143 -4.17 9.30 2.02
CA GLU A 143 -4.60 10.65 1.65
C GLU A 143 -5.10 11.37 2.92
N PRO A 144 -4.28 12.23 3.55
CA PRO A 144 -4.67 12.98 4.74
C PRO A 144 -5.64 14.12 4.41
N ASP A 145 -6.50 14.47 5.37
CA ASP A 145 -7.20 15.75 5.39
C ASP A 145 -6.25 16.92 5.78
N GLU A 146 -6.76 18.16 5.76
CA GLU A 146 -5.94 19.37 5.98
C GLU A 146 -5.21 19.37 7.34
N ASP A 147 -5.84 18.79 8.35
CA ASP A 147 -5.35 18.73 9.73
C ASP A 147 -4.70 17.40 10.11
N VAL A 148 -4.61 16.45 9.18
CA VAL A 148 -4.07 15.09 9.41
C VAL A 148 -4.82 14.38 10.56
N ARG A 149 -6.13 14.61 10.68
CA ARG A 149 -7.01 13.94 11.64
C ARG A 149 -7.64 12.68 11.05
N GLU A 150 -7.78 12.61 9.74
CA GLU A 150 -8.29 11.44 9.04
C GLU A 150 -7.41 11.12 7.84
N LEU A 151 -7.08 9.83 7.68
CA LEU A 151 -6.36 9.31 6.53
C LEU A 151 -7.28 8.40 5.71
N ARG A 152 -7.51 8.75 4.45
CA ARG A 152 -8.09 7.83 3.47
C ARG A 152 -7.00 6.88 2.98
N LEU A 153 -7.06 5.62 3.38
CA LEU A 153 -6.12 4.58 2.96
C LEU A 153 -6.65 3.94 1.67
N THR A 154 -6.13 4.37 0.53
CA THR A 154 -6.62 3.95 -0.80
C THR A 154 -6.09 2.59 -1.24
N ARG A 155 -5.17 2.02 -0.47
CA ARG A 155 -4.59 0.69 -0.71
C ARG A 155 -4.48 -0.09 0.58
N CYS A 156 -4.50 -1.41 0.42
CA CYS A 156 -4.15 -2.34 1.48
C CYS A 156 -3.15 -3.35 0.91
N PRO A 157 -1.89 -3.36 1.39
CA PRO A 157 -0.88 -4.33 1.01
C PRO A 157 -1.33 -5.80 1.24
N LEU A 158 -2.25 -5.99 2.18
CA LEU A 158 -2.83 -7.27 2.58
C LEU A 158 -4.31 -7.39 2.21
N LEU A 159 -4.76 -6.74 1.13
CA LEU A 159 -6.18 -6.61 0.77
C LEU A 159 -6.94 -7.96 0.79
N GLN A 160 -6.35 -9.02 0.24
CA GLN A 160 -6.97 -10.34 0.26
C GLN A 160 -7.19 -10.85 1.69
N ALA A 161 -6.17 -10.78 2.55
CA ALA A 161 -6.29 -11.18 3.95
C ALA A 161 -7.28 -10.30 4.72
N ALA A 162 -7.33 -9.00 4.42
CA ALA A 162 -8.28 -8.06 5.00
C ALA A 162 -9.73 -8.34 4.57
N TYR A 163 -9.96 -8.85 3.36
CA TYR A 163 -11.28 -9.32 2.94
C TYR A 163 -11.70 -10.61 3.64
N GLU A 164 -10.75 -11.55 3.80
CA GLU A 164 -11.04 -12.85 4.41
C GLU A 164 -11.19 -12.76 5.94
N GLN A 165 -10.38 -11.92 6.60
CA GLN A 165 -10.28 -11.79 8.05
C GLN A 165 -10.18 -10.31 8.49
N PRO A 166 -11.19 -9.45 8.22
CA PRO A 166 -11.11 -8.02 8.49
C PRO A 166 -10.88 -7.70 9.96
N GLY A 167 -11.57 -8.39 10.88
CA GLY A 167 -11.42 -8.15 12.32
C GLY A 167 -10.00 -8.36 12.83
N VAL A 168 -9.22 -9.27 12.23
CA VAL A 168 -7.82 -9.48 12.62
C VAL A 168 -6.91 -8.49 11.88
N VAL A 169 -6.95 -8.48 10.55
CA VAL A 169 -5.99 -7.71 9.73
C VAL A 169 -6.15 -6.22 9.93
N CYS A 170 -7.39 -5.70 9.93
CA CYS A 170 -7.64 -4.28 10.15
C CYS A 170 -7.30 -3.87 11.60
N SER A 171 -7.51 -4.74 12.58
CA SER A 171 -7.11 -4.46 13.97
C SER A 171 -5.59 -4.36 14.14
N VAL A 172 -4.80 -5.15 13.39
CA VAL A 172 -3.33 -4.95 13.34
C VAL A 172 -3.01 -3.54 12.84
N HIS A 173 -3.61 -3.11 11.72
CA HIS A 173 -3.34 -1.78 11.17
C HIS A 173 -3.76 -0.66 12.14
N LEU A 174 -4.92 -0.79 12.79
CA LEU A 174 -5.34 0.13 13.86
C LEU A 174 -4.30 0.17 15.00
N GLY A 175 -3.84 -1.01 15.43
CA GLY A 175 -2.81 -1.12 16.44
C GLY A 175 -1.52 -0.40 16.04
N VAL A 176 -1.07 -0.53 14.79
CA VAL A 176 0.13 0.16 14.29
C VAL A 176 -0.02 1.67 14.45
N ALA A 177 -1.13 2.25 14.00
CA ALA A 177 -1.38 3.69 14.15
C ALA A 177 -1.34 4.13 15.62
N ARG A 178 -2.00 3.38 16.51
CA ARG A 178 -2.01 3.65 17.95
C ARG A 178 -0.62 3.53 18.58
N GLY A 179 0.14 2.50 18.21
CA GLY A 179 1.48 2.24 18.70
C GLY A 179 2.46 3.36 18.31
N VAL A 180 2.38 3.82 17.06
CA VAL A 180 3.17 4.96 16.58
C VAL A 180 2.84 6.23 17.37
N LEU A 181 1.55 6.56 17.51
CA LEU A 181 1.12 7.74 18.27
C LEU A 181 1.56 7.68 19.74
N ALA A 182 1.39 6.52 20.38
CA ALA A 182 1.77 6.33 21.78
C ALA A 182 3.28 6.46 22.00
N GLU A 183 4.11 5.94 21.08
CA GLU A 183 5.57 6.06 21.15
C GLU A 183 6.03 7.52 21.10
N TYR A 184 5.32 8.37 20.35
CA TYR A 184 5.58 9.80 20.28
C TYR A 184 4.84 10.63 21.36
N GLY A 185 4.22 9.97 22.35
CA GLY A 185 3.54 10.64 23.46
C GLY A 185 2.18 11.27 23.11
N ALA A 186 1.62 10.97 21.93
CA ALA A 186 0.30 11.43 21.54
C ALA A 186 -0.82 10.54 22.14
N GLY A 187 -1.99 11.15 22.40
CA GLY A 187 -3.17 10.43 22.88
C GLY A 187 -3.69 9.43 21.85
N THR A 188 -4.14 8.26 22.31
CA THR A 188 -4.70 7.19 21.45
C THR A 188 -6.19 6.97 21.63
N ASP A 189 -6.86 7.84 22.40
CA ASP A 189 -8.30 7.81 22.58
C ASP A 189 -9.01 8.33 21.33
N GLY A 190 -10.04 7.62 20.87
CA GLY A 190 -10.81 7.98 19.66
C GLY A 190 -10.12 7.63 18.33
N ILE A 191 -8.99 6.90 18.36
CA ILE A 191 -8.33 6.38 17.16
C ILE A 191 -9.08 5.13 16.68
N GLU A 192 -9.58 5.18 15.45
CA GLU A 192 -10.45 4.15 14.89
C GLU A 192 -10.10 3.90 13.43
N LEU A 193 -10.25 2.64 12.98
CA LEU A 193 -10.10 2.27 11.58
C LEU A 193 -11.41 1.69 11.05
N PHE A 194 -12.01 2.39 10.09
CA PHE A 194 -13.20 1.95 9.38
C PHE A 194 -12.79 1.27 8.08
N SER A 195 -12.84 -0.07 8.07
CA SER A 195 -12.49 -0.86 6.90
C SER A 195 -13.58 -0.77 5.82
N PHE A 196 -13.18 -0.53 4.57
CA PHE A 196 -14.08 -0.55 3.39
C PHE A 196 -15.30 0.38 3.50
N VAL A 197 -15.16 1.52 4.18
CA VAL A 197 -16.25 2.47 4.41
C VAL A 197 -16.71 3.14 3.10
N GLU A 198 -15.83 3.21 2.10
CA GLU A 198 -16.14 3.69 0.76
C GLU A 198 -15.48 2.80 -0.31
N PRO A 199 -15.97 2.85 -1.57
CA PRO A 199 -15.39 2.06 -2.65
C PRO A 199 -13.89 2.34 -2.84
N GLY A 200 -13.06 1.36 -2.50
CA GLY A 200 -11.62 1.41 -2.72
C GLY A 200 -10.81 2.06 -1.61
N ALA A 201 -11.40 2.43 -0.46
CA ALA A 201 -10.62 2.97 0.65
C ALA A 201 -11.12 2.53 2.04
N CYS A 202 -10.19 2.53 2.99
CA CYS A 202 -10.49 2.52 4.43
C CYS A 202 -10.28 3.94 4.98
N LEU A 203 -10.92 4.26 6.10
CA LEU A 203 -10.73 5.53 6.80
C LEU A 203 -10.06 5.27 8.15
N LEU A 204 -8.87 5.81 8.35
CA LEU A 204 -8.16 5.80 9.64
C LEU A 204 -8.31 7.16 10.31
N ARG A 205 -9.04 7.21 11.42
CA ARG A 205 -9.19 8.39 12.26
C ARG A 205 -8.07 8.44 13.27
N LEU A 206 -7.35 9.56 13.30
CA LEU A 206 -6.17 9.84 14.13
C LEU A 206 -6.40 10.87 15.23
N ALA A 207 -7.62 11.39 15.35
CA ALA A 207 -8.05 12.23 16.45
C ALA A 207 -9.57 12.07 16.64
N PRO A 208 -10.11 12.21 17.85
CA PRO A 208 -11.56 12.25 18.04
C PRO A 208 -12.18 13.37 17.19
N PRO A 209 -13.47 13.27 16.82
CA PRO A 209 -14.18 14.35 16.13
C PRO A 209 -14.08 15.65 16.93
N GLU A 210 -14.04 16.79 16.24
CA GLU A 210 -14.22 18.09 16.89
C GLU A 210 -15.69 18.26 17.29
N ASP A 211 -15.92 18.76 18.51
CA ASP A 211 -17.25 19.12 19.01
C ASP A 211 -17.84 20.35 18.30
#